data_AF-A0A6A0JK45-F1
#
_entry.id   AF-A0A6A0JK45-F1
#
_cell.length_a   1.000
_cell.length_b   1.000
_cell.length_c   1.000
_cell.angle_alpha   90.00
_cell.angle_beta   90.00
_cell.angle_gamma   90.00
#
_symmetry.space_group_name_H-M   'P 1'
#
loop_
_entity.id
_entity.type
_entity.pdbx_description
1 polymer ?
#
loop_
_entity_poly.entity_id
_entity_poly.type
_entity_poly.pdbx_seq_one_letter_code
_entity_poly.pdbx_strand_id
1 'polypeptide(L)'
;NRAEGYGLAGVVVDGMDIIQVYEATREAISHARSQGPVLLEMKLERFMPHTTDDDDKRYRPAEEVDNIRQRDPVITMGQYMTEQGFLNQEQIDEISKEATAAINQATDEGEEAPLPDPSTMFDHLFKD
;
A
#
# COMPACT_ATOMS: atom_id res chain seq x y z
N ASN A 1 1.61 19.73 5.72
CA ASN A 1 1.18 18.70 6.69
C ASN A 1 0.78 19.35 8.01
N ARG A 2 0.31 18.58 9.00
CA ARG A 2 -0.10 19.09 10.34
C ARG A 2 1.00 19.00 11.41
N ALA A 3 2.23 18.62 11.06
CA ALA A 3 3.26 18.23 12.03
C ALA A 3 3.64 19.36 13.00
N GLU A 4 3.78 20.58 12.48
CA GLU A 4 4.11 21.78 13.25
C GLU A 4 3.12 22.05 14.38
N GLY A 5 1.82 21.81 14.14
CA GLY A 5 0.77 21.98 15.15
C GLY A 5 0.89 21.02 16.34
N TYR A 6 1.69 19.96 16.21
CA TYR A 6 1.98 19.00 17.27
C TYR A 6 3.43 19.09 17.78
N GLY A 7 4.23 20.04 17.28
CA GLY A 7 5.66 20.12 17.60
C GLY A 7 6.48 18.94 17.07
N LEU A 8 6.01 18.28 16.01
CA LEU A 8 6.66 17.12 15.41
C LEU A 8 7.49 17.54 14.19
N ALA A 9 8.56 16.79 13.92
CA ALA A 9 9.16 16.78 12.60
C ALA A 9 8.13 16.29 11.57
N GLY A 10 8.06 16.95 10.41
CA GLY A 10 7.06 16.66 9.38
C GLY A 10 7.65 16.63 7.99
N VAL A 11 7.35 15.57 7.24
CA VAL A 11 7.80 15.39 5.85
C VAL A 11 6.59 15.13 4.96
N VAL A 12 6.59 15.66 3.75
CA VAL A 12 5.59 15.38 2.72
C VAL A 12 6.31 14.83 1.50
N VAL A 13 5.88 13.68 0.98
CA VAL A 13 6.44 13.07 -0.22
C VAL A 13 5.35 12.74 -1.24
N ASP A 14 5.74 12.62 -2.50
CA ASP A 14 4.92 11.95 -3.49
C ASP A 14 4.84 10.46 -3.13
N GLY A 15 3.67 10.01 -2.71
CA GLY A 15 3.47 8.61 -2.32
C GLY A 15 3.47 7.66 -3.52
N MET A 16 3.27 8.19 -4.73
CA MET A 16 3.32 7.41 -5.97
C MET A 16 4.76 7.15 -6.45
N ASP A 17 5.76 7.74 -5.79
CA ASP A 17 7.19 7.52 -6.04
C ASP A 17 7.77 6.63 -4.94
N ILE A 18 8.05 5.37 -5.29
CA ILE A 18 8.54 4.35 -4.35
C ILE A 18 9.92 4.73 -3.76
N ILE A 19 10.75 5.43 -4.53
CA ILE A 19 12.10 5.83 -4.07
C ILE A 19 11.96 6.93 -3.02
N GLN A 20 11.15 7.96 -3.28
CA GLN A 20 10.88 9.02 -2.29
C GLN A 20 10.25 8.45 -1.01
N VAL A 21 9.29 7.52 -1.16
CA VAL A 21 8.66 6.84 -0.02
C VAL A 21 9.70 6.08 0.79
N TYR A 22 10.57 5.31 0.16
CA TYR A 22 11.62 4.55 0.84
C TYR A 22 12.59 5.47 1.59
N GLU A 23 13.11 6.49 0.92
CA GLU A 23 14.10 7.41 1.51
C GLU A 23 13.53 8.18 2.70
N ALA A 24 12.35 8.78 2.53
CA ALA A 24 11.70 9.54 3.60
C ALA A 24 11.30 8.66 4.78
N THR A 25 10.84 7.44 4.51
CA THR A 25 10.51 6.47 5.57
C THR A 25 11.77 6.06 6.34
N ARG A 26 12.87 5.77 5.64
CA ARG A 26 14.15 5.39 6.26
C ARG A 26 14.68 6.51 7.16
N GLU A 27 14.63 7.76 6.69
CA GLU A 27 15.04 8.91 7.48
C GLU A 27 14.12 9.14 8.69
N ALA A 28 12.79 9.07 8.49
CA ALA A 28 11.82 9.21 9.57
C ALA A 28 12.02 8.16 10.66
N ILE A 29 12.31 6.91 10.30
CA ILE A 29 12.63 5.84 11.26
C ILE A 29 13.92 6.14 12.01
N SER A 30 14.97 6.60 11.33
CA SER A 30 16.24 6.97 11.96
C SER A 30 16.06 8.11 12.98
N HIS A 31 15.28 9.13 12.61
CA HIS A 31 14.91 10.22 13.51
C HIS A 31 14.07 9.70 14.68
N ALA A 32 13.06 8.87 14.44
CA ALA A 32 12.21 8.28 15.48
C ALA A 32 12.98 7.50 16.54
N ARG A 33 14.05 6.80 16.15
CA ARG A 33 14.89 6.03 17.07
C ARG A 33 15.75 6.89 17.98
N SER A 34 15.97 8.16 17.67
CA SER A 34 16.96 9.00 18.35
C SER A 34 16.42 10.33 18.89
N GLN A 35 15.44 10.93 18.23
CA GLN A 35 14.97 12.30 18.48
C GLN A 35 13.46 12.38 18.76
N GLY A 36 12.68 11.34 18.44
CA GLY A 36 11.23 11.30 18.67
C GLY A 36 10.41 11.20 17.38
N PRO A 37 9.08 11.13 17.47
CA PRO A 37 8.23 10.75 16.34
C PRO A 37 8.25 11.77 15.17
N VAL A 38 7.99 11.27 13.96
CA VAL A 38 7.88 12.05 12.72
C VAL A 38 6.49 11.84 12.11
N LEU A 39 5.87 12.91 11.61
CA LEU A 39 4.69 12.83 10.76
C LEU A 39 5.11 12.79 9.29
N LEU A 40 4.99 11.63 8.65
CA LEU A 40 5.26 11.44 7.22
C LEU A 40 3.93 11.40 6.44
N GLU A 41 3.69 12.42 5.62
CA GLU A 41 2.53 12.51 4.71
C GLU A 41 2.93 11.99 3.32
N MET A 42 2.44 10.82 2.95
CA MET A 42 2.62 10.25 1.61
C MET A 42 1.38 10.54 0.77
N LYS A 43 1.54 11.34 -0.30
CA LYS A 43 0.42 11.70 -1.17
C LYS A 43 0.13 10.59 -2.17
N LEU A 44 -0.98 9.88 -1.96
CA LEU A 44 -1.44 8.77 -2.78
C LEU A 44 -2.86 9.05 -3.27
N GLU A 45 -3.24 8.29 -4.28
CA GLU A 45 -4.56 8.37 -4.89
C GLU A 45 -5.23 6.98 -4.89
N ARG A 46 -6.53 6.94 -4.61
CA ARG A 46 -7.28 5.69 -4.54
C ARG A 46 -7.80 5.31 -5.92
N PHE A 47 -7.39 4.16 -6.46
CA PHE A 47 -7.82 3.71 -7.79
C PHE A 47 -9.22 3.12 -7.86
N MET A 48 -9.63 2.45 -6.80
CA MET A 48 -10.90 1.73 -6.72
C MET A 48 -11.93 2.54 -5.93
N PRO A 49 -13.20 2.13 -5.93
CA PRO A 49 -14.20 2.68 -5.02
C PRO A 49 -13.78 2.56 -3.55
N HIS A 50 -14.50 3.25 -2.67
CA HIS A 50 -14.18 3.24 -1.24
C HIS A 50 -14.21 1.83 -0.64
N THR A 51 -15.21 1.06 -1.07
CA THR A 51 -15.49 -0.32 -0.66
C THR A 51 -16.24 -1.03 -1.78
N THR A 52 -16.57 -2.30 -1.61
CA THR A 52 -17.40 -3.07 -2.55
C THR A 52 -18.85 -2.57 -2.62
N ASP A 53 -19.33 -1.85 -1.60
CA ASP A 53 -20.69 -1.29 -1.55
C ASP A 53 -20.77 0.17 -2.04
N ASP A 54 -19.64 0.71 -2.52
CA ASP A 54 -19.52 2.09 -2.99
C ASP A 54 -19.49 2.20 -4.52
N ASP A 55 -19.95 3.34 -5.03
CA ASP A 55 -19.94 3.70 -6.45
C ASP A 55 -19.29 5.07 -6.63
N ASP A 56 -17.98 5.07 -6.87
CA ASP A 56 -17.17 6.28 -6.97
C ASP A 56 -17.45 7.11 -8.22
N LYS A 57 -18.03 6.51 -9.26
CA LYS A 57 -18.47 7.21 -10.49
C LYS A 57 -19.51 8.29 -10.21
N ARG A 58 -20.18 8.24 -9.06
CA ARG A 58 -21.14 9.25 -8.62
C ARG A 58 -20.49 10.56 -8.19
N TYR A 59 -19.24 10.52 -7.76
CA TYR A 59 -18.57 11.65 -7.14
C TYR A 59 -17.12 11.87 -7.63
N ARG A 60 -16.62 11.02 -8.54
CA ARG A 60 -15.31 11.17 -9.19
C ARG A 60 -15.42 11.07 -10.71
N PRO A 61 -14.80 11.99 -11.47
CA PRO A 61 -14.68 11.87 -12.92
C PRO A 61 -13.85 10.65 -13.32
N ALA A 62 -14.27 9.93 -14.35
CA ALA A 62 -13.51 8.77 -14.85
C ALA A 62 -12.10 9.17 -15.35
N GLU A 63 -11.97 10.33 -15.99
CA GLU A 63 -10.70 10.87 -16.49
C GLU A 63 -9.68 11.10 -15.37
N GLU A 64 -10.13 11.41 -14.15
CA GLU A 64 -9.24 11.56 -12.99
C GLU A 64 -8.54 10.23 -12.70
N VAL A 65 -9.30 9.13 -12.64
CA VAL A 65 -8.78 7.79 -12.35
C VAL A 65 -7.83 7.33 -13.45
N ASP A 66 -8.17 7.54 -14.72
CA ASP A 66 -7.32 7.17 -15.85
C ASP A 66 -5.97 7.91 -15.83
N ASN A 67 -5.98 9.21 -15.51
CA ASN A 67 -4.75 9.99 -15.37
C ASN A 67 -3.88 9.51 -14.22
N ILE A 68 -4.49 9.16 -13.08
CA ILE A 68 -3.73 8.67 -11.92
C ILE A 68 -3.12 7.29 -12.23
N ARG A 69 -3.83 6.41 -12.96
CA ARG A 69 -3.31 5.07 -13.35
C ARG A 69 -2.04 5.13 -14.19
N GLN A 70 -1.81 6.22 -14.93
CA GLN A 70 -0.54 6.42 -15.63
C GLN A 70 0.66 6.56 -14.68
N ARG A 71 0.41 6.91 -13.43
CA ARG A 71 1.42 7.06 -12.37
C ARG A 71 1.45 5.85 -11.42
N ASP A 72 0.82 4.73 -11.79
CA ASP A 72 0.79 3.52 -10.94
C ASP A 72 2.22 3.14 -10.51
N PRO A 73 2.53 3.12 -9.19
CA PRO A 73 3.89 2.93 -8.71
C PRO A 73 4.46 1.55 -9.05
N VAL A 74 3.61 0.54 -9.25
CA VAL A 74 4.05 -0.80 -9.68
C VAL A 74 4.56 -0.74 -11.12
N ILE A 75 3.83 -0.02 -11.98
CA ILE A 75 4.16 0.12 -13.40
C ILE A 75 5.39 1.00 -13.58
N THR A 76 5.41 2.19 -12.96
CA THR A 76 6.52 3.14 -13.08
C THR A 76 7.82 2.57 -12.51
N MET A 77 7.75 1.81 -11.41
CA MET A 77 8.92 1.13 -10.85
C MET A 77 9.41 -0.02 -11.74
N GLY A 78 8.51 -0.81 -12.33
CA GLY A 78 8.89 -1.86 -13.29
C GLY A 78 9.60 -1.29 -14.52
N GLN A 79 9.10 -0.17 -15.05
CA GLN A 79 9.74 0.58 -16.13
C GLN A 79 11.13 1.08 -15.73
N TYR A 80 11.23 1.75 -14.58
CA TYR A 80 12.51 2.23 -14.04
C TYR A 80 13.52 1.10 -13.88
N MET A 81 13.14 -0.03 -13.29
CA MET A 81 14.01 -1.20 -13.12
C MET A 81 14.49 -1.79 -14.45
N THR A 82 13.64 -1.74 -15.48
CA THR A 82 14.00 -2.16 -16.83
C THR A 82 14.99 -1.19 -17.49
N GLU A 83 14.74 0.11 -17.38
CA GLU A 83 15.63 1.16 -17.89
C GLU A 83 17.01 1.12 -17.23
N GLN A 84 17.08 0.79 -15.93
CA GLN A 84 18.33 0.61 -15.20
C GLN A 84 19.01 -0.74 -15.46
N GLY A 85 18.35 -1.66 -16.17
CA GLY A 85 18.87 -2.99 -16.48
C GLY A 85 18.87 -3.97 -15.29
N PHE A 86 18.09 -3.70 -14.25
CA PHE A 86 17.93 -4.61 -13.10
C PHE A 86 16.95 -5.75 -13.39
N LEU A 87 15.91 -5.47 -14.18
CA LEU A 87 14.91 -6.44 -14.60
C LEU A 87 14.71 -6.39 -16.11
N ASN A 88 14.22 -7.47 -16.68
CA ASN A 88 13.63 -7.51 -18.01
C ASN A 88 12.13 -7.86 -17.91
N GLN A 89 11.43 -7.81 -19.06
CA GLN A 89 9.99 -8.09 -19.09
C GLN A 89 9.64 -9.51 -18.62
N GLU A 90 10.44 -10.52 -18.98
CA GLU A 90 10.21 -11.91 -18.57
C GLU A 90 10.28 -12.06 -17.05
N GLN A 91 11.22 -11.38 -16.39
CA GLN A 91 11.34 -11.37 -14.93
C GLN A 91 10.16 -10.64 -14.26
N ILE A 92 9.70 -9.53 -14.84
CA ILE A 92 8.51 -8.82 -14.33
C ILE A 92 7.26 -9.70 -14.44
N ASP A 93 7.09 -10.39 -15.57
CA ASP A 93 5.96 -11.28 -15.81
C ASP A 93 6.00 -12.48 -14.84
N GLU A 94 7.18 -13.05 -14.57
CA GLU A 94 7.31 -14.15 -13.62
C GLU A 94 7.00 -13.69 -12.18
N ILE A 95 7.48 -12.50 -11.75
CA ILE A 95 7.11 -11.93 -10.44
C ILE A 95 5.60 -11.76 -10.31
N SER A 96 4.93 -11.27 -11.36
CA SER A 96 3.47 -11.10 -11.38
C SER A 96 2.73 -12.45 -11.26
N LYS A 97 3.24 -13.47 -11.96
CA LYS A 97 2.71 -14.83 -11.92
C LYS A 97 2.91 -15.48 -10.56
N GLU A 98 4.08 -15.36 -9.95
CA GLU A 98 4.36 -15.85 -8.60
C GLU A 98 3.46 -15.17 -7.56
N ALA A 99 3.29 -13.85 -7.64
CA ALA A 99 2.39 -13.11 -6.75
C ALA A 99 0.93 -13.57 -6.90
N THR A 100 0.47 -13.77 -8.14
CA THR A 100 -0.88 -14.29 -8.41
C THR A 100 -1.07 -15.69 -7.86
N ALA A 101 -0.09 -16.58 -8.04
CA ALA A 101 -0.14 -17.94 -7.52
C ALA A 101 -0.20 -17.95 -5.98
N ALA A 102 0.60 -17.10 -5.33
CA ALA A 102 0.58 -16.97 -3.86
C ALA A 102 -0.77 -16.45 -3.34
N ILE A 103 -1.39 -15.48 -4.02
CA ILE A 103 -2.72 -14.97 -3.67
C ILE A 103 -3.79 -16.05 -3.82
N ASN A 104 -3.77 -16.80 -4.93
CA ASN A 104 -4.74 -17.88 -5.15
C ASN A 104 -4.60 -18.97 -4.09
N GLN A 105 -3.38 -19.41 -3.79
CA GLN A 105 -3.13 -20.39 -2.74
C GLN A 105 -3.65 -19.91 -1.37
N ALA A 106 -3.34 -18.66 -0.99
CA ALA A 106 -3.83 -18.10 0.28
C ALA A 106 -5.37 -17.96 0.31
N THR A 107 -5.99 -17.75 -0.84
CA THR A 107 -7.46 -17.70 -0.97
C THR A 107 -8.06 -19.09 -0.78
N ASP A 108 -7.52 -20.11 -1.46
CA ASP A 108 -7.95 -21.49 -1.32
C ASP A 108 -7.81 -21.96 0.14
N GLU A 109 -6.67 -21.68 0.78
CA GLU A 109 -6.46 -21.98 2.21
C GLU A 109 -7.48 -21.28 3.13
N GLY A 110 -7.86 -20.04 2.80
CA GLY A 110 -8.87 -19.28 3.54
C GLY A 110 -10.30 -19.81 3.33
N GLU A 111 -10.64 -20.29 2.14
CA GLU A 111 -11.94 -20.86 1.81
C GLU A 111 -12.11 -22.29 2.38
N GLU A 112 -11.04 -23.07 2.41
CA GLU A 112 -11.03 -24.43 2.98
C GLU A 112 -10.99 -24.42 4.52
N ALA A 113 -10.59 -23.31 5.14
CA ALA A 113 -10.56 -23.18 6.58
C ALA A 113 -11.96 -23.39 7.19
N PRO A 114 -12.09 -24.19 8.26
CA PRO A 114 -13.37 -24.37 8.93
C PRO A 114 -13.84 -23.04 9.51
N LEU A 115 -15.17 -22.85 9.53
CA LEU A 115 -15.75 -21.75 10.29
C LEU A 115 -15.31 -21.83 11.76
N PRO A 116 -15.14 -20.68 12.44
CA PRO A 116 -14.81 -20.68 13.86
C PRO A 116 -15.90 -21.41 14.66
N ASP A 117 -15.50 -22.19 15.65
CA ASP A 117 -16.45 -22.83 16.56
C ASP A 117 -17.27 -21.75 17.27
N PRO A 118 -18.62 -21.75 17.17
CA PRO A 118 -19.47 -20.78 17.84
C PRO A 118 -19.23 -20.68 19.35
N SER A 119 -18.69 -21.71 19.99
CA SER A 119 -18.33 -21.68 21.42
C SER A 119 -17.24 -20.64 21.74
N THR A 120 -16.39 -20.29 20.76
CA THR A 120 -15.32 -19.30 20.89
C THR A 120 -15.81 -17.85 20.79
N MET A 121 -17.12 -17.63 20.60
CA MET A 121 -17.72 -16.29 20.50
C MET A 121 -17.38 -15.37 21.68
N PHE A 122 -17.18 -15.93 22.88
CA PHE A 122 -16.87 -15.17 24.09
C PHE A 122 -15.37 -15.13 24.42
N ASP A 123 -14.54 -15.83 23.65
CA ASP A 123 -13.10 -15.81 23.85
C ASP A 123 -12.58 -14.37 23.66
N HIS A 124 -11.54 -14.01 24.42
CA HIS A 124 -10.88 -12.70 24.36
C HIS A 124 -11.72 -11.48 24.78
N LEU A 125 -12.96 -11.65 25.26
CA LEU A 125 -13.72 -10.57 25.91
C LEU A 125 -13.04 -10.08 27.19
N PHE A 126 -12.52 -11.02 27.97
CA PHE A 126 -11.66 -10.79 29.11
C PHE A 126 -10.40 -11.65 28.97
N LYS A 127 -9.41 -11.38 29.83
CA LYS A 127 -8.13 -12.10 29.83
C LYS A 127 -8.27 -13.54 30.34
N ASP A 128 -9.21 -13.76 31.26
CA ASP A 128 -9.47 -15.03 31.94
C ASP A 128 -10.80 -15.63 31.47
#